data_AF-A0A454D500-F1
#
_entry.id   AF-A0A454D500-F1
#
_cell.length_a   1.000
_cell.length_b   1.000
_cell.length_c   1.000
_cell.angle_alpha   90.00
_cell.angle_beta   90.00
_cell.angle_gamma   90.00
#
_symmetry.space_group_name_H-M   'P 1'
#
loop_
_entity.id
_entity.type
_entity.pdbx_description
1 polymer ?
#
loop_
_entity_poly.entity_id
_entity_poly.type
_entity_poly.pdbx_seq_one_letter_code
_entity_poly.pdbx_strand_id
1 'polypeptide(L)'
;MVIDKSTLLQNFQLQMPTGYHRESLGRLAHLESLKLREAAVLIGFVEREQGLQVILTKRAEHLKHHPGQISFPGGKFEDDDQVLVNTALREAEEEIGIHQTD
;
A
#
# COMPACT_ATOMS: atom_id res chain seq x y z
N MET A 1 -17.89 -15.72 4.07
CA MET A 1 -18.28 -14.39 4.60
C MET A 1 -17.80 -13.37 3.60
N VAL A 2 -18.72 -12.64 2.96
CA VAL A 2 -18.37 -11.57 2.03
C VAL A 2 -18.11 -10.32 2.88
N ILE A 3 -16.94 -9.71 2.74
CA ILE A 3 -16.62 -8.45 3.41
C ILE A 3 -17.07 -7.31 2.50
N ASP A 4 -17.94 -6.45 2.99
CA ASP A 4 -18.36 -5.22 2.32
C ASP A 4 -17.65 -4.00 2.93
N LYS A 5 -17.83 -2.84 2.29
CA LYS A 5 -17.23 -1.58 2.73
C LYS A 5 -17.59 -1.21 4.17
N SER A 6 -18.86 -1.38 4.54
CA SER A 6 -19.35 -1.03 5.89
C SER A 6 -18.66 -1.87 6.96
N THR A 7 -18.56 -3.19 6.72
CA THR A 7 -17.90 -4.13 7.61
C THR A 7 -16.41 -3.81 7.75
N LEU A 8 -15.72 -3.49 6.64
CA LEU A 8 -14.31 -3.10 6.69
C LEU A 8 -14.11 -1.82 7.52
N LEU A 9 -14.88 -0.77 7.24
CA LEU A 9 -14.76 0.51 7.94
C LEU A 9 -15.07 0.38 9.42
N GLN A 10 -16.12 -0.38 9.78
CA GLN A 10 -16.47 -0.64 11.16
C GLN A 10 -15.33 -1.37 11.89
N ASN A 11 -14.74 -2.41 11.29
CA ASN A 11 -13.61 -3.10 11.88
C ASN A 11 -12.41 -2.17 12.05
N PHE A 12 -12.10 -1.35 11.05
CA PHE A 12 -10.97 -0.43 11.10
C PHE A 12 -11.13 0.68 12.15
N GLN A 13 -12.37 1.15 12.38
CA GLN A 13 -12.66 2.20 13.37
C GLN A 13 -12.77 1.67 14.79
N LEU A 14 -13.32 0.46 14.97
CA LEU A 14 -13.67 -0.07 16.30
C LEU A 14 -12.62 -1.03 16.87
N GLN A 15 -11.73 -1.59 16.04
CA GLN A 15 -10.68 -2.47 16.49
C GLN A 15 -9.37 -1.71 16.63
N MET A 16 -8.74 -1.83 17.80
CA MET A 16 -7.38 -1.34 17.97
C MET A 16 -6.44 -2.09 17.02
N PRO A 17 -5.52 -1.40 16.31
CA PRO A 17 -4.49 -2.06 15.55
C PRO A 17 -3.75 -3.04 16.46
N THR A 18 -3.71 -4.31 16.07
CA THR A 18 -2.89 -5.28 16.77
C THR A 18 -1.42 -4.96 16.50
N GLY A 19 -0.58 -5.16 17.53
CA GLY A 19 0.86 -4.99 17.36
C GLY A 19 1.40 -5.92 16.27
N TYR A 20 2.51 -5.53 15.66
CA TYR A 20 3.19 -6.38 14.68
C TYR A 20 3.50 -7.76 15.27
N HIS A 21 3.33 -8.80 14.43
CA HIS A 21 3.69 -10.16 14.81
C HIS A 21 5.17 -10.23 15.24
N ARG A 22 5.47 -10.95 16.33
CA ARG A 22 6.82 -10.98 16.93
C ARG A 22 7.90 -11.42 15.94
N GLU A 23 7.59 -12.36 15.05
CA GLU A 23 8.53 -12.79 14.01
C GLU A 23 8.80 -11.71 12.96
N SER A 24 7.81 -10.88 12.65
CA SER A 24 8.00 -9.73 11.76
C SER A 24 8.95 -8.72 12.40
N LEU A 25 8.82 -8.45 13.70
CA LEU A 25 9.78 -7.61 14.43
C LEU A 25 11.19 -8.21 14.44
N GLY A 26 11.32 -9.52 14.64
CA GLY A 26 12.61 -10.21 14.57
C GLY A 26 13.29 -10.08 13.20
N ARG A 27 12.51 -10.13 12.11
CA ARG A 27 13.02 -9.85 10.75
C ARG A 27 13.48 -8.42 10.56
N LEU A 28 12.93 -7.46 11.30
CA LEU A 28 13.27 -6.03 11.18
C LEU A 28 14.40 -5.60 12.12
N ALA A 29 14.77 -6.42 13.11
CA ALA A 29 15.78 -6.07 14.12
C ALA A 29 17.15 -5.67 13.53
N HIS A 30 17.52 -6.24 12.39
CA HIS A 30 18.78 -5.90 11.71
C HIS A 30 18.76 -4.53 11.01
N LEU A 31 17.59 -3.91 10.85
CA LEU A 31 17.42 -2.61 10.19
C LEU A 31 17.61 -1.42 11.15
N GLU A 32 17.75 -1.64 12.46
CA GLU A 32 17.85 -0.57 13.47
C GLU A 32 19.01 0.40 13.21
N SER A 33 20.08 -0.04 12.53
CA SER A 33 21.24 0.79 12.18
C SER A 33 21.21 1.36 10.76
N LEU A 34 20.19 1.03 9.97
CA LEU A 34 20.09 1.47 8.57
C LEU A 34 19.22 2.71 8.47
N LYS A 35 19.70 3.69 7.72
CA LYS A 35 18.87 4.81 7.28
C LYS A 35 17.95 4.32 6.17
N LEU A 36 16.72 3.94 6.55
CA LEU A 36 15.69 3.52 5.61
C LEU A 36 15.18 4.73 4.82
N ARG A 37 14.78 4.47 3.57
CA ARG A 37 14.09 5.48 2.75
C ARG A 37 12.60 5.37 3.01
N GLU A 38 11.97 6.51 3.21
CA GLU A 38 10.53 6.57 3.35
C GLU A 38 9.85 6.22 2.02
N ALA A 39 8.70 5.57 2.13
CA ALA A 39 7.91 5.09 1.01
C ALA A 39 6.45 4.97 1.45
N ALA A 40 5.53 5.08 0.51
CA ALA A 40 4.11 4.94 0.76
C ALA A 40 3.45 4.13 -0.36
N VAL A 41 2.37 3.42 -0.01
CA VAL A 41 1.56 2.64 -0.95
C VAL A 41 0.08 2.96 -0.76
N LEU A 42 -0.69 2.86 -1.84
CA LEU A 42 -2.14 2.96 -1.83
C LEU A 42 -2.76 1.56 -1.80
N ILE A 43 -3.58 1.26 -0.79
CA ILE A 43 -4.43 0.07 -0.78
C ILE A 43 -5.81 0.47 -1.31
N GLY A 44 -5.99 0.33 -2.63
CA GLY A 44 -7.25 0.66 -3.30
C GLY A 44 -8.29 -0.45 -3.14
N PHE A 45 -9.37 -0.18 -2.40
CA PHE A 45 -10.48 -1.11 -2.23
C PHE A 45 -11.59 -0.85 -3.27
N VAL A 46 -12.11 -1.91 -3.89
CA VAL A 46 -13.16 -1.84 -4.91
C VAL A 46 -14.31 -2.77 -4.56
N GLU A 47 -15.54 -2.23 -4.53
CA GLU A 47 -16.75 -3.02 -4.29
C GLU A 47 -17.14 -3.80 -5.57
N ARG A 48 -17.33 -5.11 -5.43
CA ARG A 48 -17.77 -6.02 -6.50
C ARG A 48 -18.85 -6.97 -5.96
N GLU A 49 -19.53 -7.68 -6.85
CA GLU A 49 -20.59 -8.65 -6.47
C GLU A 49 -20.08 -9.74 -5.51
N GLN A 50 -18.82 -10.16 -5.64
CA GLN A 50 -18.21 -11.16 -4.78
C GLN A 50 -17.64 -10.59 -3.47
N GLY A 51 -17.79 -9.28 -3.24
CA GLY A 51 -17.26 -8.56 -2.08
C GLY A 51 -16.18 -7.54 -2.43
N LEU A 52 -15.58 -6.98 -1.38
CA LEU A 52 -14.51 -6.01 -1.50
C LEU A 52 -13.23 -6.68 -2.05
N GLN A 53 -12.65 -6.07 -3.07
CA GLN A 53 -11.40 -6.49 -3.70
C GLN A 53 -10.33 -5.42 -3.53
N VAL A 54 -9.06 -5.80 -3.67
CA VAL A 54 -7.94 -4.86 -3.63
C VAL A 54 -7.28 -4.74 -5.00
N ILE A 55 -6.87 -3.52 -5.35
CA ILE A 55 -6.09 -3.25 -6.55
C ILE A 55 -4.63 -3.63 -6.29
N LEU A 56 -4.04 -4.39 -7.22
CA LEU A 56 -2.63 -4.73 -7.25
C LEU A 56 -2.07 -4.40 -8.63
N THR A 57 -0.81 -4.00 -8.68
CA THR A 57 -0.05 -3.78 -9.91
C THR A 57 0.87 -4.96 -10.16
N LYS A 58 1.10 -5.29 -11.44
CA LYS A 58 2.18 -6.18 -11.86
C LYS A 58 3.22 -5.34 -12.57
N ARG A 59 4.43 -5.29 -12.02
CA ARG A 59 5.55 -4.58 -12.66
C ARG A 59 5.86 -5.21 -14.01
N ALA A 60 6.13 -4.36 -15.00
CA ALA A 60 6.45 -4.84 -16.34
C ALA A 60 7.69 -5.74 -16.32
N GLU A 61 7.67 -6.82 -17.11
CA GLU A 61 8.72 -7.87 -17.07
C GLU A 61 10.08 -7.38 -17.56
N HIS A 62 10.12 -6.26 -18.30
CA HIS A 62 11.35 -5.70 -18.88
C HIS A 62 12.09 -4.73 -17.93
N LEU A 63 11.61 -4.50 -16.71
CA LEU A 63 12.25 -3.56 -15.77
C LEU A 63 13.49 -4.17 -15.12
N LYS A 64 14.55 -3.36 -15.00
CA LYS A 64 15.85 -3.76 -14.43
C LYS A 64 15.77 -4.20 -12.96
N HIS A 65 14.77 -3.73 -12.23
CA HIS A 65 14.54 -4.07 -10.83
C HIS A 65 13.11 -4.58 -10.65
N HIS A 66 12.99 -5.72 -9.94
CA HIS A 66 11.72 -6.33 -9.55
C HIS A 66 10.76 -6.64 -10.71
N PRO A 67 11.21 -7.29 -11.80
CA PRO A 67 10.34 -7.61 -12.93
C PRO A 67 9.23 -8.59 -12.52
N GLY A 68 8.01 -8.33 -12.98
CA GLY A 68 6.85 -9.20 -12.75
C GLY A 68 6.35 -9.28 -11.31
N GLN A 69 6.92 -8.51 -10.38
CA GLN A 69 6.45 -8.50 -8.99
C GLN A 69 5.04 -7.93 -8.90
N ILE A 70 4.26 -8.53 -8.00
CA ILE A 70 2.93 -8.06 -7.62
C ILE A 70 3.09 -7.14 -6.41
N SER A 71 2.55 -5.94 -6.49
CA SER A 71 2.66 -4.92 -5.45
C SER A 71 1.38 -4.10 -5.36
N PHE A 72 1.22 -3.35 -4.27
CA PHE A 72 0.31 -2.20 -4.28
C PHE A 72 0.92 -1.06 -5.10
N PRO A 73 0.10 -0.18 -5.70
CA PRO A 73 0.59 1.09 -6.25
C PRO A 73 1.32 1.87 -5.16
N GLY A 74 2.48 2.42 -5.49
CA GLY A 74 3.27 3.16 -4.52
C GLY A 74 4.75 3.15 -4.81
N GLY A 75 5.47 3.96 -4.05
CA GLY A 75 6.85 4.24 -4.33
C GLY A 75 7.53 5.01 -3.21
N LYS A 76 8.70 5.54 -3.56
CA LYS A 76 9.59 6.22 -2.62
C LYS A 76 9.07 7.65 -2.40
N PHE A 77 9.17 8.14 -1.17
CA PHE A 77 8.94 9.55 -0.85
C PHE A 77 9.94 10.44 -1.59
N GLU A 78 9.42 11.52 -2.17
CA GLU A 78 10.18 12.60 -2.78
C GLU A 78 9.92 13.91 -2.03
N ASP A 79 10.90 14.82 -2.00
CA ASP A 79 10.80 16.06 -1.23
C ASP A 79 9.59 16.93 -1.65
N ASP A 80 9.19 16.82 -2.93
CA ASP A 80 8.02 17.51 -3.49
C ASP A 80 6.68 16.94 -3.00
N ASP A 81 6.65 15.72 -2.45
CA ASP A 81 5.42 15.10 -1.93
C ASP A 81 4.92 15.80 -0.66
N GLN A 82 5.81 16.42 0.12
CA GLN A 82 5.55 17.07 1.43
C GLN A 82 5.10 16.13 2.55
N VAL A 83 4.21 15.17 2.27
CA VAL A 83 3.67 14.16 3.20
C VAL A 83 3.48 12.81 2.49
N LEU A 84 3.61 11.71 3.24
CA LEU A 84 3.56 10.33 2.69
C LEU A 84 2.26 9.99 1.94
N VAL A 85 1.14 10.57 2.33
CA VAL A 85 -0.13 10.34 1.61
C VAL A 85 -0.05 10.84 0.17
N ASN A 86 0.66 11.96 -0.07
CA ASN A 86 0.84 12.48 -1.42
C ASN A 86 1.74 11.59 -2.25
N THR A 87 2.77 10.96 -1.67
CA THR A 87 3.57 9.94 -2.35
C THR A 87 2.70 8.80 -2.87
N ALA A 88 1.82 8.24 -2.02
CA ALA A 88 0.95 7.14 -2.43
C ALA A 88 -0.03 7.54 -3.54
N LEU A 89 -0.55 8.78 -3.49
CA LEU A 89 -1.47 9.31 -4.50
C LEU A 89 -0.77 9.60 -5.83
N ARG A 90 0.39 10.28 -5.80
CA ARG A 90 1.22 10.54 -6.98
C ARG A 90 1.58 9.23 -7.70
N GLU A 91 2.08 8.26 -6.95
CA GLU A 91 2.46 6.95 -7.51
C GLU A 91 1.25 6.18 -8.06
N ALA A 92 0.08 6.27 -7.41
CA ALA A 92 -1.15 5.67 -7.95
C ALA A 92 -1.59 6.35 -9.26
N GLU A 93 -1.45 7.67 -9.37
CA GLU A 93 -1.70 8.40 -10.61
C GLU A 93 -0.74 7.96 -11.72
N GLU A 94 0.57 7.91 -11.43
CA GLU A 94 1.61 7.52 -12.39
C GLU A 94 1.48 6.05 -12.86
N GLU A 95 1.21 5.11 -11.94
CA GLU A 95 1.20 3.68 -12.26
C GLU A 95 -0.13 3.18 -12.83
N ILE A 96 -1.27 3.70 -12.34
CA ILE A 96 -2.60 3.19 -12.68
C ILE A 96 -3.64 4.26 -13.02
N GLY A 97 -3.25 5.54 -13.06
CA GLY A 97 -4.12 6.64 -13.52
C GLY A 97 -5.27 7.00 -12.57
N ILE A 98 -5.12 6.71 -11.27
CA ILE A 98 -6.09 7.17 -10.26
C ILE A 98 -5.68 8.56 -9.78
N HIS A 99 -6.50 9.56 -10.08
CA HIS A 99 -6.25 10.94 -9.68
C HIS A 99 -6.72 11.18 -8.24
N GLN A 100 -6.10 12.17 -7.57
CA GLN A 100 -6.50 12.57 -6.21
C GLN A 100 -7.96 13.04 -6.10
N THR A 101 -8.58 13.43 -7.22
CA THR A 101 -9.97 13.91 -7.29
C THR A 101 -11.00 12.82 -7.60
N ASP A 102 -10.57 11.59 -7.86
CA ASP A 102 -11.47 10.45 -8.11
C ASP A 102 -12.11 9.93 -6.81
#